data_AF-A0ABD3WPT0-F1
#
_entry.id   AF-A0ABD3WPT0-F1
#
_cell.length_a   1.000
_cell.length_b   1.000
_cell.length_c   1.000
_cell.angle_alpha   90.00
_cell.angle_beta   90.00
_cell.angle_gamma   90.00
#
_symmetry.space_group_name_H-M   'P 1'
#
loop_
_entity.id
_entity.type
_entity.pdbx_description
1 polymer ?
#
loop_
_entity_poly.entity_id
_entity_poly.type
_entity_poly.pdbx_seq_one_letter_code
_entity_poly.pdbx_strand_id
1 'polypeptide(L)'
;MRQWNASRIRRMMQVTGYSSIVAIFLLAFFVQRHPEAVVGDKTAGRVEVKKIPWESLSDNVIEEETSSENKQGKFQLAHATLVSYATEAETKSIFHANSSEHIHVLEERKIRMDEFCRKNINTGGAMTEISGYKPANFSYCIVQKAGCTLYIRILKYLNGESKYRKSPLDITKFQTHYLNSKFFVHFNMKHQGDFDFVMNSFRSLTVRNPYTRLWSAYIDKFILPDFWSTKGKEIIRRIRHNATTEALRCGKDVTFSEFVQYIILTNGSLVSWNQDKHWLPASDLCDPCRFKPHLIGKQETFLPDLIITLQHLKLESMLTFINSVNPTEFEIKDEIDYNFRIFPLHAKCTNKLELAKRIWTAFQFNGYLPLKAKFPDNVESQRLSASSFYRLILDERKKINTTKEDIKRQRIGSLKNAYLNLSKDQIWSLKHLYHKDFEAFGYDENPDYLPSY
;
A
#
# COMPACT_ATOMS: atom_id res chain seq x y z
N MET A 1 -45.21 -21.99 6.92
CA MET A 1 -45.90 -22.94 6.03
C MET A 1 -46.31 -22.26 4.71
N ARG A 2 -45.55 -22.51 3.65
CA ARG A 2 -45.97 -22.66 2.24
C ARG A 2 -44.73 -23.22 1.53
N GLN A 3 -44.60 -24.54 1.53
CA GLN A 3 -43.49 -25.23 0.87
C GLN A 3 -43.61 -25.04 -0.64
N TRP A 4 -42.58 -24.49 -1.26
CA TRP A 4 -42.47 -24.45 -2.71
C TRP A 4 -41.94 -25.79 -3.20
N ASN A 5 -42.79 -26.55 -3.90
CA ASN A 5 -42.47 -27.88 -4.40
C ASN A 5 -41.50 -27.78 -5.59
N ALA A 6 -40.44 -28.60 -5.60
CA ALA A 6 -39.30 -28.54 -6.53
C ALA A 6 -39.70 -28.62 -8.03
N SER A 7 -40.91 -29.08 -8.34
CA SER A 7 -41.48 -29.13 -9.69
C SER A 7 -41.79 -27.75 -10.29
N ARG A 8 -42.04 -26.73 -9.45
CA ARG A 8 -42.32 -25.34 -9.92
C ARG A 8 -41.04 -24.59 -10.29
N ILE A 9 -39.92 -24.88 -9.61
CA ILE A 9 -38.60 -24.32 -9.90
C ILE A 9 -38.07 -24.87 -11.24
N ARG A 10 -38.30 -26.16 -11.53
CA ARG A 10 -37.93 -26.75 -12.84
C ARG A 10 -38.71 -26.15 -14.01
N ARG A 11 -39.98 -25.77 -13.84
CA ARG A 11 -40.76 -25.08 -14.89
C ARG A 11 -40.26 -23.66 -15.16
N MET A 12 -39.81 -22.91 -14.14
CA MET A 12 -39.19 -21.58 -14.38
C MET A 12 -37.86 -21.66 -15.14
N MET A 13 -37.09 -22.73 -14.93
CA MET A 13 -35.82 -22.96 -15.63
C MET A 13 -35.99 -23.33 -17.12
N GLN A 14 -37.11 -23.94 -17.51
CA GLN A 14 -37.37 -24.28 -18.93
C GLN A 14 -37.93 -23.12 -19.76
N VAL A 15 -38.51 -22.09 -19.14
CA VAL A 15 -39.19 -20.99 -19.86
C VAL A 15 -38.28 -19.79 -20.17
N THR A 16 -37.08 -19.71 -19.58
CA THR A 16 -36.25 -18.48 -19.63
C THR A 16 -34.89 -18.59 -20.33
N GLY A 17 -34.49 -19.77 -20.83
CA GLY A 17 -33.35 -19.88 -21.75
C GLY A 17 -31.96 -19.41 -21.23
N TYR A 18 -31.75 -19.31 -19.92
CA TYR A 18 -30.45 -18.91 -19.36
C TYR A 18 -29.54 -20.11 -19.04
N SER A 19 -28.24 -19.97 -19.32
CA SER A 19 -27.24 -21.02 -19.10
C SER A 19 -26.99 -21.33 -17.62
N SER A 20 -26.55 -22.55 -17.34
CA SER A 20 -26.36 -23.19 -16.02
C SER A 20 -25.56 -22.39 -14.99
N ILE A 21 -24.84 -21.35 -15.40
CA ILE A 21 -24.00 -20.51 -14.54
C ILE A 21 -24.85 -19.51 -13.73
N VAL A 22 -25.92 -18.96 -14.31
CA VAL A 22 -26.78 -17.97 -13.61
C VAL A 22 -27.57 -18.62 -12.47
N ALA A 23 -27.96 -19.89 -12.63
CA ALA A 23 -28.65 -20.66 -11.60
C ALA A 23 -27.77 -20.91 -10.36
N ILE A 24 -26.46 -21.13 -10.55
CA ILE A 24 -25.49 -21.32 -9.46
C ILE A 24 -25.28 -20.02 -8.69
N PHE A 25 -25.23 -18.88 -9.39
CA PHE A 25 -25.12 -17.57 -8.74
C PHE A 25 -26.36 -17.24 -7.92
N LEU A 26 -27.56 -17.55 -8.39
CA LEU A 26 -28.80 -17.30 -7.65
C LEU A 26 -28.92 -18.20 -6.40
N LEU A 27 -28.47 -19.45 -6.46
CA LEU A 27 -28.42 -20.35 -5.29
C LEU A 27 -27.38 -19.89 -4.26
N ALA A 28 -26.20 -19.47 -4.70
CA ALA A 28 -25.18 -18.90 -3.82
C ALA A 28 -25.66 -17.60 -3.15
N PHE A 29 -26.37 -16.75 -3.89
CA PHE A 29 -26.95 -15.51 -3.37
C PHE A 29 -28.07 -15.78 -2.34
N PHE A 30 -28.86 -16.84 -2.54
CA PHE A 30 -29.95 -17.21 -1.64
C PHE A 30 -29.43 -17.79 -0.31
N VAL A 31 -28.40 -18.64 -0.36
CA VAL A 31 -27.72 -19.18 0.83
C VAL A 31 -27.01 -18.06 1.61
N GLN A 32 -26.50 -17.05 0.92
CA GLN A 32 -25.85 -15.89 1.54
C GLN A 32 -26.83 -14.93 2.22
N ARG A 33 -28.12 -14.93 1.83
CA ARG A 33 -29.15 -14.04 2.39
C ARG A 33 -29.98 -14.64 3.54
N HIS A 34 -29.97 -15.95 3.69
CA HIS A 34 -30.76 -16.66 4.72
C HIS A 34 -29.89 -17.67 5.51
N PRO A 35 -28.90 -17.20 6.29
CA PRO A 35 -27.99 -18.08 7.05
C PRO A 35 -28.69 -18.84 8.20
N GLU A 36 -29.85 -18.36 8.66
CA GLU A 36 -30.68 -18.95 9.72
C GLU A 36 -31.25 -20.34 9.35
N ALA A 37 -31.20 -20.74 8.07
CA ALA A 37 -31.70 -22.03 7.62
C ALA A 37 -30.78 -23.21 7.97
N VAL A 38 -29.57 -22.95 8.50
CA VAL A 38 -28.60 -23.99 8.87
C VAL A 38 -27.83 -23.57 10.13
N VAL A 39 -28.42 -23.76 11.33
CA VAL A 39 -27.66 -23.73 12.58
C VAL A 39 -28.17 -24.78 13.56
N GLY A 40 -27.24 -25.63 14.01
CA GLY A 40 -27.30 -26.36 15.28
C GLY A 40 -26.37 -25.68 16.31
N ASP A 41 -26.85 -25.62 17.54
CA ASP A 41 -26.49 -24.79 18.70
C ASP A 41 -25.11 -25.03 19.38
N LYS A 42 -24.55 -23.98 20.04
CA LYS A 42 -24.14 -23.94 21.50
C LYS A 42 -23.21 -22.76 21.93
N THR A 43 -23.80 -21.86 22.72
CA THR A 43 -23.40 -21.22 24.01
C THR A 43 -21.97 -20.70 24.37
N ALA A 44 -21.89 -19.37 24.55
CA ALA A 44 -21.45 -18.51 25.69
C ALA A 44 -20.07 -18.61 26.40
N GLY A 45 -19.40 -17.45 26.53
CA GLY A 45 -18.37 -17.10 27.54
C GLY A 45 -17.88 -15.64 27.38
N ARG A 46 -17.97 -14.81 28.44
CA ARG A 46 -17.70 -13.35 28.45
C ARG A 46 -16.37 -13.07 29.20
N VAL A 47 -15.48 -12.22 28.65
CA VAL A 47 -14.25 -11.75 29.33
C VAL A 47 -14.21 -10.22 29.29
N GLU A 48 -13.98 -9.61 30.44
CA GLU A 48 -13.89 -8.16 30.66
C GLU A 48 -12.42 -7.68 30.52
N VAL A 49 -12.19 -6.57 29.83
CA VAL A 49 -10.86 -5.97 29.63
C VAL A 49 -10.84 -4.57 30.24
N LYS A 50 -9.96 -4.33 31.22
CA LYS A 50 -9.69 -3.01 31.81
C LYS A 50 -8.80 -2.17 30.88
N LYS A 51 -9.17 -0.90 30.68
CA LYS A 51 -8.40 0.13 29.96
C LYS A 51 -7.29 0.69 30.85
N ILE A 52 -6.09 0.91 30.30
CA ILE A 52 -5.00 1.66 30.93
C ILE A 52 -4.72 2.91 30.06
N PRO A 53 -4.63 4.13 30.62
CA PRO A 53 -4.34 5.36 29.88
C PRO A 53 -2.89 5.48 29.41
N TRP A 54 -2.67 6.33 28.39
CA TRP A 54 -1.41 6.60 27.69
C TRP A 54 -0.25 7.11 28.56
N GLU A 55 -0.54 7.66 29.74
CA GLU A 55 0.44 8.36 30.60
C GLU A 55 1.31 7.42 31.46
N SER A 56 1.07 6.10 31.45
CA SER A 56 1.75 5.16 32.37
C SER A 56 2.92 4.38 31.77
N LEU A 57 3.47 4.80 30.63
CA LEU A 57 4.59 4.12 29.96
C LEU A 57 5.96 4.76 30.23
N SER A 58 6.05 5.80 31.07
CA SER A 58 7.32 6.49 31.38
C SER A 58 8.10 5.89 32.55
N ASP A 59 7.47 5.13 33.46
CA ASP A 59 8.11 4.76 34.72
C ASP A 59 7.91 3.28 35.00
N ASN A 60 8.89 2.47 34.59
CA ASN A 60 9.33 1.22 35.23
C ASN A 60 10.29 0.48 34.28
N VAL A 61 11.59 0.79 34.34
CA VAL A 61 12.64 -0.11 33.87
C VAL A 61 13.67 -0.25 34.99
N ILE A 62 13.53 -1.37 35.68
CA ILE A 62 14.52 -2.23 36.35
C ILE A 62 15.94 -1.64 36.49
N GLU A 63 16.33 -1.42 37.75
CA GLU A 63 17.71 -1.30 38.22
C GLU A 63 18.49 -2.59 37.92
N GLU A 64 19.66 -2.48 37.28
CA GLU A 64 20.80 -3.37 37.54
C GLU A 64 22.13 -2.64 37.24
N GLU A 65 22.87 -2.40 38.32
CA GLU A 65 24.32 -2.13 38.41
C GLU A 65 25.13 -3.22 37.66
N THR A 66 26.29 -3.05 37.02
CA THR A 66 27.48 -2.21 37.25
C THR A 66 28.51 -2.31 36.10
N SER A 67 29.35 -1.27 35.99
CA SER A 67 30.80 -1.25 35.63
C SER A 67 31.28 -1.03 34.18
N SER A 68 31.97 0.14 34.01
CA SER A 68 33.19 0.48 33.24
C SER A 68 33.37 -0.02 31.79
N GLU A 69 33.82 0.72 30.77
CA GLU A 69 34.69 1.91 30.73
C GLU A 69 34.66 2.51 29.29
N ASN A 70 34.78 3.84 29.24
CA ASN A 70 35.14 4.76 28.14
C ASN A 70 35.55 4.23 26.74
N LYS A 71 34.96 4.84 25.69
CA LYS A 71 35.70 5.72 24.74
C LYS A 71 34.75 6.53 23.83
N GLN A 72 34.96 7.84 23.87
CA GLN A 72 34.36 8.85 22.99
C GLN A 72 34.58 8.57 21.50
N GLY A 73 33.50 8.65 20.74
CA GLY A 73 33.51 8.81 19.28
C GLY A 73 32.32 9.66 18.86
N LYS A 74 32.57 10.92 18.49
CA LYS A 74 31.58 11.79 17.83
C LYS A 74 31.04 11.09 16.59
N PHE A 75 29.74 10.83 16.54
CA PHE A 75 29.04 10.49 15.30
C PHE A 75 27.89 11.46 15.08
N GLN A 76 28.06 12.35 14.09
CA GLN A 76 26.96 13.00 13.40
C GLN A 76 26.15 11.92 12.67
N LEU A 77 24.88 11.74 13.03
CA LEU A 77 23.97 10.86 12.31
C LEU A 77 23.02 11.69 11.44
N ALA A 78 23.26 11.59 10.13
CA ALA A 78 22.29 11.84 9.10
C ALA A 78 21.84 10.49 8.51
N HIS A 79 20.71 10.51 7.79
CA HIS A 79 20.20 9.51 6.82
C HIS A 79 19.11 8.53 7.31
N ALA A 80 17.86 8.84 6.92
CA ALA A 80 16.76 7.88 6.84
C ALA A 80 16.16 7.89 5.42
N THR A 81 16.07 6.73 4.75
CA THR A 81 15.28 6.56 3.51
C THR A 81 14.81 5.11 3.31
N LEU A 82 13.50 4.91 3.44
CA LEU A 82 12.56 4.11 2.61
C LEU A 82 12.88 2.61 2.40
N VAL A 83 12.48 1.82 3.39
CA VAL A 83 12.22 0.36 3.41
C VAL A 83 13.36 -0.55 2.93
N SER A 84 13.84 -1.35 3.87
CA SER A 84 14.62 -2.59 3.70
C SER A 84 16.07 -2.41 3.29
N TYR A 85 16.98 -2.33 4.27
CA TYR A 85 17.73 -3.53 4.69
C TYR A 85 18.00 -3.39 6.19
N ALA A 86 17.34 -4.22 7.00
CA ALA A 86 17.85 -4.54 8.32
C ALA A 86 18.30 -6.00 8.22
N THR A 87 19.60 -6.25 8.34
CA THR A 87 20.13 -7.58 8.65
C THR A 87 19.56 -8.05 9.99
N GLU A 88 19.60 -9.34 10.29
CA GLU A 88 19.13 -9.88 11.58
C GLU A 88 19.79 -9.17 12.79
N ALA A 89 21.03 -8.68 12.61
CA ALA A 89 21.75 -7.85 13.56
C ALA A 89 21.22 -6.40 13.65
N GLU A 90 20.84 -5.78 12.54
CA GLU A 90 20.20 -4.45 12.51
C GLU A 90 18.79 -4.50 13.11
N THR A 91 18.04 -5.59 12.93
CA THR A 91 16.72 -5.74 13.55
C THR A 91 16.83 -5.86 15.07
N LYS A 92 17.76 -6.66 15.59
CA LYS A 92 18.06 -6.74 17.04
C LYS A 92 18.59 -5.41 17.59
N SER A 93 19.37 -4.67 16.81
CA SER A 93 19.82 -3.32 17.15
C SER A 93 18.67 -2.31 17.17
N ILE A 94 17.71 -2.35 16.24
CA ILE A 94 16.50 -1.48 16.24
C ILE A 94 15.58 -1.81 17.42
N PHE A 95 15.55 -3.06 17.88
CA PHE A 95 14.81 -3.45 19.09
C PHE A 95 15.37 -2.85 20.38
N HIS A 96 16.66 -2.48 20.42
CA HIS A 96 17.33 -1.98 21.64
C HIS A 96 17.92 -0.56 21.53
N ALA A 97 18.15 -0.03 20.33
CA ALA A 97 18.74 1.29 20.12
C ALA A 97 17.70 2.25 19.50
N ASN A 98 17.34 3.27 20.29
CA ASN A 98 16.57 4.47 19.92
C ASN A 98 15.06 4.33 19.68
N SER A 99 14.37 3.50 20.47
CA SER A 99 12.92 3.65 20.63
C SER A 99 12.52 5.05 21.08
N SER A 100 13.29 5.68 21.98
CA SER A 100 13.04 7.04 22.49
C SER A 100 13.17 8.13 21.42
N GLU A 101 14.23 8.12 20.61
CA GLU A 101 14.41 9.11 19.53
C GLU A 101 13.31 8.96 18.47
N HIS A 102 12.94 7.73 18.11
CA HIS A 102 11.90 7.52 17.11
C HIS A 102 10.50 7.86 17.64
N ILE A 103 10.25 7.67 18.94
CA ILE A 103 9.03 8.17 19.61
C ILE A 103 8.97 9.70 19.51
N HIS A 104 10.08 10.42 19.76
CA HIS A 104 10.13 11.88 19.61
C HIS A 104 9.77 12.32 18.18
N VAL A 105 10.27 11.62 17.16
CA VAL A 105 9.89 11.88 15.75
C VAL A 105 8.38 11.69 15.51
N LEU A 106 7.74 10.70 16.15
CA LEU A 106 6.29 10.51 16.05
C LEU A 106 5.51 11.61 16.79
N GLU A 107 5.99 12.05 17.94
CA GLU A 107 5.41 13.17 18.71
C GLU A 107 5.47 14.48 17.91
N GLU A 108 6.62 14.81 17.30
CA GLU A 108 6.75 15.98 16.43
C GLU A 108 5.76 15.95 15.25
N ARG A 109 5.54 14.77 14.65
CA ARG A 109 4.53 14.62 13.58
C ARG A 109 3.13 14.89 14.10
N LYS A 110 2.82 14.43 15.32
CA LYS A 110 1.51 14.66 15.95
C LYS A 110 1.29 16.13 16.27
N ILE A 111 2.29 16.81 16.85
CA ILE A 111 2.26 18.25 17.15
C ILE A 111 2.01 19.06 15.87
N ARG A 112 2.77 18.78 14.80
CA ARG A 112 2.57 19.42 13.49
C ARG A 112 1.16 19.21 12.96
N MET A 113 0.63 17.98 13.06
CA MET A 113 -0.72 17.69 12.62
C MET A 113 -1.78 18.47 13.41
N ASP A 114 -1.60 18.59 14.72
CA ASP A 114 -2.52 19.35 15.57
C ASP A 114 -2.45 20.85 15.30
N GLU A 115 -1.28 21.38 14.94
CA GLU A 115 -1.13 22.76 14.44
C GLU A 115 -1.83 22.96 13.11
N PHE A 116 -1.61 22.06 12.15
CA PHE A 116 -2.26 22.09 10.83
C PHE A 116 -3.79 22.07 10.98
N CYS A 117 -4.33 21.18 11.83
CA CYS A 117 -5.77 21.04 12.03
C CYS A 117 -6.40 22.19 12.82
N ARG A 118 -5.64 22.88 13.68
CA ARG A 118 -6.11 24.13 14.31
C ARG A 118 -6.29 25.25 13.29
N LYS A 119 -5.42 25.32 12.27
CA LYS A 119 -5.51 26.30 11.18
C LYS A 119 -6.53 25.90 10.11
N ASN A 120 -6.76 24.61 9.93
CA ASN A 120 -7.59 24.04 8.86
C ASN A 120 -8.76 23.22 9.42
N ILE A 121 -9.75 23.89 10.04
CA ILE A 121 -10.89 23.26 10.75
C ILE A 121 -11.73 22.35 9.83
N ASN A 122 -11.79 22.64 8.54
CA ASN A 122 -12.42 21.78 7.53
C ASN A 122 -11.51 21.66 6.32
N THR A 123 -10.74 20.57 6.25
CA THR A 123 -9.87 20.33 5.10
C THR A 123 -10.68 19.90 3.86
N GLY A 124 -11.98 19.60 4.00
CA GLY A 124 -12.84 19.13 2.92
C GLY A 124 -12.53 17.70 2.47
N GLY A 125 -11.63 16.99 3.16
CA GLY A 125 -11.26 15.61 2.85
C GLY A 125 -12.31 14.59 3.32
N ALA A 126 -12.25 13.39 2.75
CA ALA A 126 -13.09 12.27 3.16
C ALA A 126 -12.39 11.36 4.18
N MET A 127 -13.18 10.48 4.77
CA MET A 127 -12.70 9.35 5.58
C MET A 127 -13.25 8.07 4.94
N THR A 128 -12.73 7.73 3.76
CA THR A 128 -13.34 6.69 2.91
C THR A 128 -12.66 5.34 3.01
N GLU A 129 -11.37 5.27 3.31
CA GLU A 129 -10.59 4.04 3.21
C GLU A 129 -10.11 3.57 4.59
N ILE A 130 -11.04 3.36 5.53
CA ILE A 130 -10.71 2.94 6.91
C ILE A 130 -10.92 1.44 7.08
N SER A 131 -9.89 0.76 7.57
CA SER A 131 -9.91 -0.66 7.94
C SER A 131 -9.43 -0.82 9.38
N GLY A 132 -9.46 -2.03 9.94
CA GLY A 132 -8.91 -2.23 11.27
C GLY A 132 -9.18 -3.61 11.87
N TYR A 133 -8.90 -3.72 13.16
CA TYR A 133 -9.02 -4.94 13.93
C TYR A 133 -9.67 -4.63 15.27
N LYS A 134 -10.96 -4.99 15.37
CA LYS A 134 -11.80 -4.68 16.54
C LYS A 134 -11.23 -5.21 17.87
N PRO A 135 -10.70 -6.46 17.97
CA PRO A 135 -10.18 -6.98 19.23
C PRO A 135 -9.01 -6.19 19.82
N ALA A 136 -8.19 -5.55 18.99
CA ALA A 136 -7.11 -4.67 19.45
C ALA A 136 -7.52 -3.18 19.50
N ASN A 137 -8.82 -2.88 19.35
CA ASN A 137 -9.34 -1.52 19.26
C ASN A 137 -8.54 -0.65 18.28
N PHE A 138 -8.30 -1.18 17.06
CA PHE A 138 -7.42 -0.55 16.08
C PHE A 138 -8.16 -0.18 14.80
N SER A 139 -7.93 1.05 14.31
CA SER A 139 -8.32 1.52 12.98
C SER A 139 -7.12 2.10 12.24
N TYR A 140 -7.05 1.81 10.94
CA TYR A 140 -6.00 2.21 10.04
C TYR A 140 -6.61 2.88 8.80
N CYS A 141 -6.18 4.11 8.51
CA CYS A 141 -6.59 4.80 7.28
C CYS A 141 -5.63 4.45 6.14
N ILE A 142 -6.17 3.88 5.08
CA ILE A 142 -5.41 3.32 3.97
C ILE A 142 -5.10 4.41 2.94
N VAL A 143 -3.86 4.89 2.96
CA VAL A 143 -3.29 5.70 1.88
C VAL A 143 -2.57 4.76 0.90
N GLN A 144 -3.02 4.74 -0.35
CA GLN A 144 -2.41 3.88 -1.36
C GLN A 144 -0.97 4.31 -1.68
N LYS A 145 -0.11 3.33 -1.97
CA LYS A 145 1.32 3.53 -2.31
C LYS A 145 2.17 4.11 -1.16
N ALA A 146 1.66 4.07 0.07
CA ALA A 146 2.34 4.42 1.32
C ALA A 146 2.42 3.23 2.29
N GLY A 147 2.77 2.04 1.79
CA GLY A 147 3.04 0.87 2.65
C GLY A 147 1.78 0.10 3.08
N CYS A 148 0.63 0.46 2.51
CA CYS A 148 -0.66 -0.12 2.84
C CYS A 148 -0.77 -1.64 2.61
N THR A 149 -0.04 -2.22 1.66
CA THR A 149 -0.12 -3.67 1.37
C THR A 149 0.16 -4.52 2.60
N LEU A 150 1.22 -4.19 3.36
CA LEU A 150 1.57 -4.95 4.56
C LEU A 150 0.51 -4.79 5.67
N TYR A 151 0.03 -3.56 5.89
CA TYR A 151 -1.08 -3.33 6.83
C TYR A 151 -2.32 -4.14 6.45
N ILE A 152 -2.73 -4.15 5.17
CA ILE A 152 -3.88 -4.91 4.69
C ILE A 152 -3.66 -6.42 4.91
N ARG A 153 -2.44 -6.93 4.68
CA ARG A 153 -2.08 -8.34 4.95
C ARG A 153 -2.22 -8.69 6.42
N ILE A 154 -1.66 -7.87 7.31
CA ILE A 154 -1.76 -8.05 8.77
C ILE A 154 -3.23 -8.02 9.19
N LEU A 155 -4.00 -7.02 8.75
CA LEU A 155 -5.42 -6.90 9.10
C LEU A 155 -6.26 -8.07 8.58
N LYS A 156 -6.04 -8.53 7.34
CA LYS A 156 -6.70 -9.72 6.80
C LYS A 156 -6.33 -10.99 7.60
N TYR A 157 -5.06 -11.13 7.96
CA TYR A 157 -4.55 -12.21 8.82
C TYR A 157 -5.26 -12.25 10.17
N LEU A 158 -5.27 -11.12 10.89
CA LEU A 158 -5.91 -10.99 12.20
C LEU A 158 -7.42 -11.18 12.14
N ASN A 159 -8.08 -10.73 11.07
CA ASN A 159 -9.53 -10.85 10.87
C ASN A 159 -9.98 -12.25 10.38
N GLY A 160 -9.08 -13.24 10.34
CA GLY A 160 -9.45 -14.66 10.18
C GLY A 160 -8.65 -15.44 9.15
N GLU A 161 -7.83 -14.79 8.32
CA GLU A 161 -6.97 -15.52 7.37
C GLU A 161 -5.90 -16.37 8.08
N SER A 162 -5.59 -16.10 9.35
CA SER A 162 -4.72 -16.91 10.20
C SER A 162 -5.19 -18.36 10.39
N LYS A 163 -6.47 -18.65 10.14
CA LYS A 163 -7.00 -20.03 10.15
C LYS A 163 -6.54 -20.85 8.94
N TYR A 164 -6.12 -20.18 7.87
CA TYR A 164 -5.80 -20.81 6.58
C TYR A 164 -4.34 -20.59 6.16
N ARG A 165 -3.63 -19.68 6.82
CA ARG A 165 -2.26 -19.29 6.48
C ARG A 165 -1.40 -19.22 7.72
N LYS A 166 -0.11 -19.49 7.55
CA LYS A 166 0.85 -19.46 8.65
C LYS A 166 1.29 -18.04 8.95
N SER A 167 1.43 -17.21 7.91
CA SER A 167 1.92 -15.84 7.99
C SER A 167 1.00 -14.86 7.25
N PRO A 168 0.92 -13.57 7.67
CA PRO A 168 0.31 -12.51 6.85
C PRO A 168 0.99 -12.36 5.48
N LEU A 169 2.27 -12.72 5.36
CA LEU A 169 3.03 -12.66 4.11
C LEU A 169 2.62 -13.75 3.10
N ASP A 170 1.93 -14.80 3.54
CA ASP A 170 1.35 -15.83 2.67
C ASP A 170 0.15 -15.28 1.86
N ILE A 171 -0.39 -14.12 2.24
CA ILE A 171 -1.46 -13.42 1.50
C ILE A 171 -0.80 -12.68 0.33
N THR A 172 -0.92 -13.20 -0.88
CA THR A 172 -0.29 -12.62 -2.10
C THR A 172 -0.79 -11.19 -2.41
N LYS A 173 -0.02 -10.40 -3.17
CA LYS A 173 -0.46 -9.07 -3.67
C LYS A 173 -1.80 -9.15 -4.39
N PHE A 174 -1.99 -10.20 -5.19
CA PHE A 174 -3.25 -10.48 -5.89
C PHE A 174 -4.43 -10.68 -4.94
N GLN A 175 -4.27 -11.50 -3.89
CA GLN A 175 -5.30 -11.69 -2.86
C GLN A 175 -5.54 -10.42 -2.03
N THR A 176 -4.50 -9.59 -1.90
CA THR A 176 -4.57 -8.35 -1.12
C THR A 176 -5.42 -7.30 -1.84
N HIS A 177 -5.21 -7.10 -3.14
CA HIS A 177 -5.76 -5.96 -3.88
C HIS A 177 -6.75 -6.30 -4.99
N TYR A 178 -6.71 -7.51 -5.55
CA TYR A 178 -7.56 -7.90 -6.69
C TYR A 178 -8.76 -8.75 -6.27
N LEU A 179 -8.63 -9.53 -5.19
CA LEU A 179 -9.72 -10.37 -4.70
C LEU A 179 -10.51 -9.70 -3.59
N ASN A 180 -11.83 -9.69 -3.75
CA ASN A 180 -12.76 -9.39 -2.66
C ASN A 180 -12.59 -10.43 -1.56
N SER A 181 -12.36 -9.97 -0.34
CA SER A 181 -12.17 -10.84 0.82
C SER A 181 -13.08 -10.39 1.95
N LYS A 182 -13.85 -11.33 2.51
CA LYS A 182 -14.66 -11.10 3.71
C LYS A 182 -13.83 -10.76 4.95
N PHE A 183 -12.53 -11.08 4.92
CA PHE A 183 -11.58 -10.78 6.00
C PHE A 183 -11.01 -9.37 5.90
N PHE A 184 -11.31 -8.65 4.80
CA PHE A 184 -11.04 -7.23 4.73
C PHE A 184 -12.19 -6.47 5.41
N VAL A 185 -11.97 -6.06 6.66
CA VAL A 185 -12.93 -5.23 7.40
C VAL A 185 -12.80 -3.80 6.91
N HIS A 186 -13.88 -3.27 6.36
CA HIS A 186 -13.97 -1.88 5.93
C HIS A 186 -15.02 -1.17 6.78
N PHE A 187 -14.64 -0.06 7.43
CA PHE A 187 -15.55 0.72 8.27
C PHE A 187 -16.30 1.75 7.43
N ASN A 188 -17.62 1.70 7.48
CA ASN A 188 -18.46 2.68 6.81
C ASN A 188 -18.67 3.88 7.72
N MET A 189 -17.98 4.99 7.45
CA MET A 189 -18.08 6.21 8.27
C MET A 189 -19.45 6.90 8.24
N LYS A 190 -20.40 6.43 7.43
CA LYS A 190 -21.81 6.85 7.50
C LYS A 190 -22.64 6.03 8.50
N HIS A 191 -22.13 4.87 8.93
CA HIS A 191 -22.79 4.01 9.90
C HIS A 191 -22.32 4.38 11.31
N GLN A 192 -23.26 4.76 12.19
CA GLN A 192 -22.94 5.30 13.52
C GLN A 192 -22.07 4.34 14.35
N GLY A 193 -22.37 3.04 14.36
CA GLY A 193 -21.57 2.08 15.14
C GLY A 193 -20.13 1.91 14.63
N ASP A 194 -19.89 2.10 13.33
CA ASP A 194 -18.54 2.06 12.76
C ASP A 194 -17.81 3.37 13.06
N PHE A 195 -18.50 4.50 12.91
CA PHE A 195 -18.00 5.81 13.30
C PHE A 195 -17.58 5.83 14.78
N ASP A 196 -18.46 5.40 15.68
CA ASP A 196 -18.20 5.37 17.12
C ASP A 196 -17.02 4.46 17.45
N PHE A 197 -16.92 3.28 16.83
CA PHE A 197 -15.76 2.42 16.99
C PHE A 197 -14.47 3.13 16.57
N VAL A 198 -14.42 3.66 15.35
CA VAL A 198 -13.23 4.34 14.81
C VAL A 198 -12.83 5.52 15.69
N MET A 199 -13.79 6.33 16.14
CA MET A 199 -13.53 7.51 16.99
C MET A 199 -13.11 7.15 18.42
N ASN A 200 -13.35 5.92 18.87
CA ASN A 200 -12.88 5.40 20.17
C ASN A 200 -11.70 4.42 20.06
N SER A 201 -11.21 4.15 18.85
CA SER A 201 -10.09 3.23 18.60
C SER A 201 -8.75 3.94 18.62
N PHE A 202 -7.66 3.19 18.82
CA PHE A 202 -6.34 3.64 18.38
C PHE A 202 -6.38 3.79 16.85
N ARG A 203 -5.81 4.88 16.34
CA ARG A 203 -5.93 5.29 14.94
C ARG A 203 -4.56 5.58 14.37
N SER A 204 -4.21 4.89 13.30
CA SER A 204 -2.94 5.10 12.59
C SER A 204 -3.20 5.40 11.13
N LEU A 205 -2.31 6.20 10.53
CA LEU A 205 -2.23 6.39 9.09
C LEU A 205 -0.77 6.39 8.67
N THR A 206 -0.46 5.82 7.51
CA THR A 206 0.88 5.91 6.91
C THR A 206 0.79 6.74 5.65
N VAL A 207 1.62 7.77 5.54
CA VAL A 207 1.72 8.65 4.35
C VAL A 207 3.06 8.48 3.65
N ARG A 208 3.21 9.12 2.50
CA ARG A 208 4.44 9.14 1.72
C ARG A 208 4.59 10.49 1.05
N ASN A 209 5.82 10.94 0.82
CA ASN A 209 6.06 12.17 0.07
C ASN A 209 5.27 12.15 -1.26
N PRO A 210 4.44 13.17 -1.56
CA PRO A 210 3.57 13.18 -2.74
C PRO A 210 4.28 12.85 -4.05
N TYR A 211 5.47 13.41 -4.28
CA TYR A 211 6.21 13.19 -5.53
C TYR A 211 6.67 11.74 -5.69
N THR A 212 7.23 11.16 -4.62
CA THR A 212 7.68 9.76 -4.64
C THR A 212 6.50 8.79 -4.70
N ARG A 213 5.35 9.18 -4.15
CA ARG A 213 4.10 8.41 -4.20
C ARG A 213 3.53 8.37 -5.61
N LEU A 214 3.49 9.51 -6.31
CA LEU A 214 3.08 9.59 -7.71
C LEU A 214 3.99 8.75 -8.63
N TRP A 215 5.30 8.84 -8.44
CA TRP A 215 6.24 8.01 -9.20
C TRP A 215 6.03 6.51 -8.95
N SER A 216 5.79 6.12 -7.69
CA SER A 216 5.47 4.74 -7.35
C SER A 216 4.14 4.27 -7.94
N ALA A 217 3.13 5.14 -8.00
CA ALA A 217 1.86 4.83 -8.67
C ALA A 217 2.08 4.65 -10.17
N TYR A 218 2.84 5.53 -10.81
CA TYR A 218 3.13 5.44 -12.24
C TYR A 218 3.83 4.13 -12.62
N ILE A 219 4.87 3.73 -11.88
CA ILE A 219 5.58 2.47 -12.11
C ILE A 219 4.62 1.28 -11.96
N ASP A 220 3.89 1.23 -10.85
CA ASP A 220 2.99 0.11 -10.53
C ASP A 220 1.81 -0.03 -11.50
N LYS A 221 1.32 1.08 -12.06
CA LYS A 221 0.08 1.11 -12.85
C LYS A 221 0.26 1.23 -14.36
N PHE A 222 1.36 1.85 -14.82
CA PHE A 222 1.56 2.16 -16.25
C PHE A 222 2.87 1.61 -16.82
N ILE A 223 3.96 1.53 -16.05
CA ILE A 223 5.12 0.73 -16.49
C ILE A 223 4.74 -0.75 -16.47
N LEU A 224 4.12 -1.18 -15.38
CA LEU A 224 3.47 -2.49 -15.23
C LEU A 224 2.00 -2.42 -15.71
N PRO A 225 1.42 -3.54 -16.16
CA PRO A 225 0.19 -3.50 -16.97
C PRO A 225 -1.13 -3.27 -16.24
N ASP A 226 -1.12 -3.12 -14.91
CA ASP A 226 -2.32 -3.17 -14.07
C ASP A 226 -3.46 -2.26 -14.57
N PHE A 227 -3.15 -1.01 -14.96
CA PHE A 227 -4.19 -0.03 -15.35
C PHE A 227 -4.23 0.27 -16.85
N TRP A 228 -3.50 -0.47 -17.68
CA TRP A 228 -3.46 -0.22 -19.14
C TRP A 228 -4.85 -0.22 -19.78
N SER A 229 -5.67 -1.21 -19.42
CA SER A 229 -6.97 -1.41 -20.05
C SER A 229 -8.04 -0.40 -19.60
N THR A 230 -7.82 0.27 -18.47
CA THR A 230 -8.74 1.22 -17.83
C THR A 230 -8.19 2.64 -17.97
N LYS A 231 -7.41 3.09 -16.98
CA LYS A 231 -6.88 4.46 -16.88
C LYS A 231 -5.85 4.76 -17.95
N GLY A 232 -5.10 3.76 -18.42
CA GLY A 232 -4.13 3.92 -19.49
C GLY A 232 -4.78 4.45 -20.76
N LYS A 233 -5.80 3.75 -21.27
CA LYS A 233 -6.57 4.22 -22.45
C LYS A 233 -7.28 5.55 -22.20
N GLU A 234 -7.76 5.79 -20.99
CA GLU A 234 -8.41 7.06 -20.63
C GLU A 234 -7.42 8.24 -20.76
N ILE A 235 -6.21 8.09 -20.21
CA ILE A 235 -5.14 9.08 -20.31
C ILE A 235 -4.80 9.33 -21.78
N ILE A 236 -4.55 8.28 -22.57
CA ILE A 236 -4.22 8.43 -23.99
C ILE A 236 -5.31 9.20 -24.74
N ARG A 237 -6.59 8.86 -24.54
CA ARG A 237 -7.70 9.54 -25.23
C ARG A 237 -7.83 11.02 -24.88
N ARG A 238 -7.56 11.38 -23.62
CA ARG A 238 -7.77 12.75 -23.13
C ARG A 238 -6.58 13.65 -23.36
N ILE A 239 -5.37 13.11 -23.27
CA ILE A 239 -4.13 13.90 -23.20
C ILE A 239 -3.34 13.84 -24.50
N ARG A 240 -3.28 12.68 -25.17
CA ARG A 240 -2.38 12.48 -26.30
C ARG A 240 -3.04 12.92 -27.61
N HIS A 241 -2.56 14.03 -28.16
CA HIS A 241 -2.90 14.43 -29.53
C HIS A 241 -2.33 13.44 -30.55
N ASN A 242 -3.11 13.13 -31.59
CA ASN A 242 -2.72 12.20 -32.67
C ASN A 242 -2.28 10.81 -32.19
N ALA A 243 -2.97 10.27 -31.18
CA ALA A 243 -2.69 8.93 -30.67
C ALA A 243 -2.91 7.84 -31.73
N THR A 244 -1.98 6.89 -31.81
CA THR A 244 -2.11 5.73 -32.70
C THR A 244 -3.25 4.81 -32.26
N THR A 245 -3.78 4.02 -33.21
CA THR A 245 -4.79 3.00 -32.91
C THR A 245 -4.32 2.01 -31.84
N GLU A 246 -3.03 1.64 -31.84
CA GLU A 246 -2.48 0.77 -30.81
C GLU A 246 -2.48 1.44 -29.44
N ALA A 247 -2.04 2.70 -29.33
CA ALA A 247 -2.05 3.44 -28.07
C ALA A 247 -3.47 3.57 -27.50
N LEU A 248 -4.45 3.92 -28.33
CA LEU A 248 -5.86 4.01 -27.95
C LEU A 248 -6.46 2.66 -27.53
N ARG A 249 -6.00 1.56 -28.17
CA ARG A 249 -6.46 0.21 -27.89
C ARG A 249 -5.83 -0.37 -26.64
N CYS A 250 -4.55 -0.09 -26.38
CA CYS A 250 -3.76 -0.79 -25.38
C CYS A 250 -3.43 0.05 -24.14
N GLY A 251 -3.21 1.37 -24.28
CA GLY A 251 -2.87 2.24 -23.16
C GLY A 251 -1.56 1.86 -22.44
N LYS A 252 -0.65 1.15 -23.13
CA LYS A 252 0.56 0.53 -22.54
C LYS A 252 1.79 1.42 -22.52
N ASP A 253 1.69 2.59 -23.14
CA ASP A 253 2.77 3.52 -23.45
C ASP A 253 2.48 4.93 -22.90
N VAL A 254 1.64 5.03 -21.86
CA VAL A 254 1.43 6.28 -21.11
C VAL A 254 2.75 6.77 -20.53
N THR A 255 3.12 8.00 -20.83
CA THR A 255 4.30 8.65 -20.26
C THR A 255 4.02 9.23 -18.86
N PHE A 256 5.07 9.48 -18.09
CA PHE A 256 4.90 10.11 -16.77
C PHE A 256 4.29 11.51 -16.87
N SER A 257 4.66 12.29 -17.89
CA SER A 257 4.09 13.62 -18.12
C SER A 257 2.59 13.56 -18.44
N GLU A 258 2.14 12.62 -19.28
CA GLU A 258 0.71 12.45 -19.56
C GLU A 258 -0.08 11.99 -18.33
N PHE A 259 0.51 11.13 -17.51
CA PHE A 259 -0.07 10.72 -16.24
C PHE A 259 -0.25 11.91 -15.28
N VAL A 260 0.80 12.74 -15.11
CA VAL A 260 0.74 13.95 -14.30
C VAL A 260 -0.29 14.94 -14.84
N GLN A 261 -0.29 15.18 -16.16
CA GLN A 261 -1.26 16.07 -16.81
C GLN A 261 -2.70 15.60 -16.57
N TYR A 262 -2.94 14.28 -16.64
CA TYR A 262 -4.23 13.70 -16.36
C TYR A 262 -4.69 13.93 -14.92
N ILE A 263 -3.79 13.80 -13.94
CA ILE A 263 -4.10 14.07 -12.52
C ILE A 263 -4.50 15.54 -12.33
N ILE A 264 -3.73 16.47 -12.93
CA ILE A 264 -3.99 17.91 -12.86
C ILE A 264 -5.35 18.23 -13.49
N LEU A 265 -5.61 17.75 -14.71
CA LEU A 265 -6.85 18.05 -15.44
C LEU A 265 -8.09 17.44 -14.80
N THR A 266 -7.95 16.28 -14.15
CA THR A 266 -9.07 15.68 -13.42
C THR A 266 -9.29 16.33 -12.06
N ASN A 267 -8.46 17.31 -11.67
CA ASN A 267 -8.56 18.16 -10.50
C ASN A 267 -8.83 17.36 -9.23
N GLY A 268 -7.78 16.73 -8.66
CA GLY A 268 -7.76 15.70 -7.61
C GLY A 268 -8.56 15.90 -6.29
N SER A 269 -9.56 16.76 -6.30
CA SER A 269 -10.70 16.82 -5.38
C SER A 269 -11.78 15.79 -5.72
N LEU A 270 -12.32 15.15 -4.68
CA LEU A 270 -13.32 14.07 -4.66
C LEU A 270 -14.64 14.34 -5.42
N VAL A 271 -14.83 15.52 -6.02
CA VAL A 271 -16.06 15.93 -6.70
C VAL A 271 -16.22 15.25 -8.08
N SER A 272 -15.15 14.69 -8.66
CA SER A 272 -15.26 13.92 -9.90
C SER A 272 -15.30 12.40 -9.64
N TRP A 273 -16.38 11.75 -10.08
CA TRP A 273 -16.69 10.32 -9.93
C TRP A 273 -15.69 9.35 -10.61
N ASN A 274 -14.51 9.82 -11.05
CA ASN A 274 -13.52 9.08 -11.84
C ASN A 274 -12.08 9.14 -11.28
N GLN A 275 -11.87 9.65 -10.07
CA GLN A 275 -10.54 9.75 -9.47
C GLN A 275 -10.12 8.48 -8.75
N ASP A 276 -8.85 8.12 -8.91
CA ASP A 276 -8.29 6.89 -8.38
C ASP A 276 -7.47 7.16 -7.11
N LYS A 277 -7.75 6.38 -6.07
CA LYS A 277 -7.09 6.49 -4.77
C LYS A 277 -5.58 6.29 -4.78
N HIS A 278 -5.00 5.74 -5.84
CA HIS A 278 -3.55 5.59 -5.95
C HIS A 278 -2.81 6.94 -6.07
N TRP A 279 -3.47 8.00 -6.53
CA TRP A 279 -2.89 9.33 -6.68
C TRP A 279 -3.73 10.46 -6.06
N LEU A 280 -4.90 10.21 -5.48
CA LEU A 280 -5.57 11.25 -4.67
C LEU A 280 -4.69 11.72 -3.50
N PRO A 281 -4.65 13.03 -3.14
CA PRO A 281 -3.96 13.50 -1.94
C PRO A 281 -4.30 12.67 -0.71
N ALA A 282 -3.32 12.43 0.16
CA ALA A 282 -3.53 11.66 1.38
C ALA A 282 -4.53 12.35 2.31
N SER A 283 -4.48 13.68 2.40
CA SER A 283 -5.45 14.51 3.12
C SER A 283 -6.89 14.34 2.61
N ASP A 284 -7.05 13.99 1.34
CA ASP A 284 -8.37 13.87 0.70
C ASP A 284 -8.93 12.46 0.88
N LEU A 285 -8.08 11.43 0.84
CA LEU A 285 -8.46 10.04 1.15
C LEU A 285 -8.78 9.84 2.64
N CYS A 286 -7.98 10.50 3.47
CA CYS A 286 -7.93 10.35 4.91
C CYS A 286 -7.75 11.74 5.52
N ASP A 287 -8.84 12.49 5.67
CA ASP A 287 -8.84 13.79 6.34
C ASP A 287 -8.25 13.64 7.75
N PRO A 288 -7.03 14.13 8.00
CA PRO A 288 -6.36 13.85 9.25
C PRO A 288 -6.97 14.63 10.43
N CYS A 289 -7.68 15.72 10.16
CA CYS A 289 -8.34 16.54 11.18
C CYS A 289 -9.66 15.93 11.64
N ARG A 290 -10.33 15.18 10.76
CA ARG A 290 -11.51 14.37 11.12
C ARG A 290 -11.11 13.02 11.70
N PHE A 291 -10.14 12.35 11.08
CA PHE A 291 -9.67 11.03 11.52
C PHE A 291 -8.90 11.12 12.83
N LYS A 292 -8.19 12.22 13.12
CA LYS A 292 -7.43 12.43 14.37
C LYS A 292 -6.52 11.23 14.69
N PRO A 293 -5.53 10.93 13.82
CA PRO A 293 -4.62 9.81 14.05
C PRO A 293 -3.84 10.01 15.35
N HIS A 294 -3.65 8.91 16.08
CA HIS A 294 -2.74 8.84 17.23
C HIS A 294 -1.30 8.61 16.77
N LEU A 295 -1.11 7.86 15.67
CA LEU A 295 0.20 7.63 15.07
C LEU A 295 0.18 8.01 13.58
N ILE A 296 1.18 8.79 13.17
CA ILE A 296 1.38 9.21 11.77
C ILE A 296 2.68 8.60 11.28
N GLY A 297 2.56 7.47 10.57
CA GLY A 297 3.66 6.81 9.92
C GLY A 297 4.05 7.49 8.60
N LYS A 298 5.30 7.31 8.19
CA LYS A 298 5.80 7.71 6.88
C LYS A 298 6.39 6.48 6.19
N GLN A 299 6.21 6.36 4.88
CA GLN A 299 6.87 5.32 4.07
C GLN A 299 8.38 5.36 4.31
N GLU A 300 8.93 6.56 4.48
CA GLU A 300 10.35 6.87 4.70
C GLU A 300 10.91 6.20 5.96
N THR A 301 10.07 6.00 6.98
CA THR A 301 10.40 5.40 8.28
C THR A 301 9.47 4.21 8.60
N PHE A 302 8.99 3.53 7.57
CA PHE A 302 7.87 2.58 7.69
C PHE A 302 8.08 1.46 8.72
N LEU A 303 9.26 0.84 8.75
CA LEU A 303 9.50 -0.30 9.64
C LEU A 303 9.56 0.12 11.11
N PRO A 304 10.34 1.14 11.52
CA PRO A 304 10.25 1.71 12.87
C PRO A 304 8.82 2.14 13.27
N ASP A 305 8.10 2.82 12.38
CA ASP A 305 6.71 3.25 12.65
C ASP A 305 5.76 2.05 12.87
N LEU A 306 5.94 0.99 12.09
CA LEU A 306 5.17 -0.25 12.22
C LEU A 306 5.49 -1.00 13.51
N ILE A 307 6.77 -1.05 13.93
CA ILE A 307 7.18 -1.70 15.18
C ILE A 307 6.48 -1.03 16.36
N ILE A 308 6.54 0.30 16.47
CA ILE A 308 5.86 1.04 17.55
C ILE A 308 4.35 0.82 17.50
N THR A 309 3.76 0.82 16.30
CA THR A 309 2.33 0.52 16.14
C THR A 309 1.98 -0.86 16.69
N LEU A 310 2.74 -1.90 16.32
CA LEU A 310 2.46 -3.27 16.76
C LEU A 310 2.71 -3.48 18.25
N GLN A 311 3.73 -2.82 18.82
CA GLN A 311 3.98 -2.82 20.27
C GLN A 311 2.82 -2.18 21.04
N HIS A 312 2.35 -1.01 20.60
CA HIS A 312 1.21 -0.35 21.22
C HIS A 312 -0.05 -1.25 21.20
N LEU A 313 -0.25 -1.98 20.11
CA LEU A 313 -1.39 -2.89 19.93
C LEU A 313 -1.21 -4.25 20.61
N LYS A 314 -0.04 -4.54 21.22
CA LYS A 314 0.32 -5.86 21.77
C LYS A 314 0.26 -6.98 20.72
N LEU A 315 0.72 -6.68 19.52
CA LEU A 315 0.75 -7.55 18.33
C LEU A 315 2.18 -7.79 17.83
N GLU A 316 3.17 -7.76 18.72
CA GLU A 316 4.60 -7.93 18.43
C GLU A 316 4.91 -9.29 17.79
N SER A 317 4.07 -10.30 18.02
CA SER A 317 4.17 -11.59 17.33
C SER A 317 4.15 -11.45 15.80
N MET A 318 3.52 -10.40 15.26
CA MET A 318 3.54 -10.10 13.82
C MET A 318 4.96 -9.78 13.31
N LEU A 319 5.84 -9.23 14.16
CA LEU A 319 7.22 -8.91 13.80
C LEU A 319 8.03 -10.17 13.50
N THR A 320 7.70 -11.31 14.12
CA THR A 320 8.37 -12.58 13.82
C THR A 320 8.21 -12.99 12.36
N PHE A 321 7.02 -12.78 11.77
CA PHE A 321 6.76 -13.05 10.36
C PHE A 321 7.44 -12.06 9.43
N ILE A 322 7.50 -10.78 9.83
CA ILE A 322 8.13 -9.73 9.01
C ILE A 322 9.64 -9.94 8.97
N ASN A 323 10.23 -10.36 10.10
CA ASN A 323 11.67 -10.57 10.24
C ASN A 323 12.13 -11.92 9.67
N SER A 324 11.23 -12.86 9.40
CA SER A 324 11.58 -14.18 8.85
C SER A 324 11.86 -14.20 7.35
N VAL A 325 11.70 -13.06 6.67
CA VAL A 325 11.93 -12.93 5.23
C VAL A 325 12.93 -11.82 4.92
N ASN A 326 13.66 -11.97 3.83
CA ASN A 326 14.34 -10.82 3.22
C ASN A 326 13.29 -9.94 2.55
N PRO A 327 13.06 -8.68 2.99
CA PRO A 327 11.96 -7.89 2.46
C PRO A 327 12.12 -7.54 0.98
N THR A 328 13.37 -7.39 0.51
CA THR A 328 13.63 -7.09 -0.91
C THR A 328 13.32 -8.29 -1.80
N GLU A 329 13.78 -9.48 -1.42
CA GLU A 329 13.46 -10.70 -2.17
C GLU A 329 11.95 -10.99 -2.16
N PHE A 330 11.30 -10.75 -1.02
CA PHE A 330 9.85 -10.89 -0.89
C PHE A 330 9.10 -9.95 -1.86
N GLU A 331 9.43 -8.66 -1.88
CA GLU A 331 8.80 -7.69 -2.81
C GLU A 331 9.08 -8.04 -4.28
N ILE A 332 10.31 -8.46 -4.62
CA ILE A 332 10.65 -8.92 -5.98
C ILE A 332 9.76 -10.10 -6.39
N LYS A 333 9.65 -11.10 -5.53
CA LYS A 333 8.85 -12.29 -5.81
C LYS A 333 7.36 -11.95 -5.96
N ASP A 334 6.83 -11.16 -5.02
CA ASP A 334 5.42 -10.79 -4.97
C ASP A 334 5.02 -9.94 -6.19
N GLU A 335 5.89 -9.03 -6.65
CA GLU A 335 5.67 -8.25 -7.87
C GLU A 335 5.70 -9.13 -9.13
N ILE A 336 6.68 -10.05 -9.25
CA ILE A 336 6.74 -10.98 -10.39
C ILE A 336 5.49 -11.87 -10.43
N ASP A 337 5.17 -12.53 -9.32
CA ASP A 337 4.04 -13.45 -9.24
C ASP A 337 2.72 -12.75 -9.58
N TYR A 338 2.53 -11.53 -9.06
CA TYR A 338 1.36 -10.72 -9.36
C TYR A 338 1.24 -10.41 -10.86
N ASN A 339 2.29 -9.88 -11.47
CA ASN A 339 2.25 -9.44 -12.86
C ASN A 339 2.11 -10.61 -13.85
N PHE A 340 2.77 -11.74 -13.59
CA PHE A 340 2.57 -12.95 -14.38
C PHE A 340 1.19 -13.55 -14.21
N ARG A 341 0.57 -13.40 -13.03
CA ARG A 341 -0.80 -13.86 -12.78
C ARG A 341 -1.84 -13.04 -13.52
N ILE A 342 -1.67 -11.72 -13.62
CA ILE A 342 -2.60 -10.85 -14.36
C ILE A 342 -2.31 -10.78 -15.86
N PHE A 343 -1.16 -11.31 -16.33
CA PHE A 343 -0.78 -11.32 -17.75
C PHE A 343 -1.89 -11.71 -18.74
N PRO A 344 -2.73 -12.75 -18.49
CA PRO A 344 -3.80 -13.11 -19.43
C PRO A 344 -4.76 -11.96 -19.76
N LEU A 345 -4.95 -11.00 -18.85
CA LEU A 345 -5.78 -9.82 -19.06
C LEU A 345 -5.20 -8.85 -20.11
N HIS A 346 -3.88 -8.96 -20.37
CA HIS A 346 -3.12 -8.04 -21.22
C HIS A 346 -2.47 -8.72 -22.43
N ALA A 347 -2.67 -10.02 -22.63
CA ALA A 347 -2.03 -10.83 -23.68
C ALA A 347 -2.31 -10.33 -25.12
N LYS A 348 -3.35 -9.50 -25.34
CA LYS A 348 -3.62 -8.85 -26.64
C LYS A 348 -2.72 -7.64 -26.94
N CYS A 349 -2.06 -7.09 -25.93
CA CYS A 349 -1.30 -5.84 -26.00
C CYS A 349 0.17 -6.01 -25.62
N THR A 350 0.55 -7.17 -25.06
CA THR A 350 1.92 -7.51 -24.69
C THR A 350 2.12 -9.03 -24.78
N ASN A 351 3.37 -9.48 -24.82
CA ASN A 351 3.75 -10.87 -24.61
C ASN A 351 4.54 -11.03 -23.30
N LYS A 352 4.88 -12.27 -22.92
CA LYS A 352 5.59 -12.53 -21.66
C LYS A 352 7.00 -11.92 -21.64
N LEU A 353 7.69 -11.89 -22.78
CA LEU A 353 9.02 -11.28 -22.88
C LEU A 353 8.97 -9.76 -22.69
N GLU A 354 8.00 -9.06 -23.32
CA GLU A 354 7.79 -7.62 -23.09
C GLU A 354 7.40 -7.35 -21.64
N LEU A 355 6.52 -8.16 -21.04
CA LEU A 355 6.17 -8.04 -19.63
C LEU A 355 7.41 -8.18 -18.72
N ALA A 356 8.26 -9.17 -18.97
CA ALA A 356 9.48 -9.39 -18.21
C ALA A 356 10.46 -8.22 -18.33
N LYS A 357 10.62 -7.66 -19.53
CA LYS A 357 11.42 -6.45 -19.76
C LYS A 357 10.85 -5.26 -18.99
N ARG A 358 9.53 -5.10 -18.93
CA ARG A 358 8.89 -4.03 -18.14
C ARG A 358 9.07 -4.22 -16.62
N ILE A 359 8.97 -5.45 -16.12
CA ILE A 359 9.26 -5.76 -14.71
C ILE A 359 10.75 -5.48 -14.40
N TRP A 360 11.66 -5.86 -15.31
CA TRP A 360 13.08 -5.52 -15.20
C TRP A 360 13.28 -4.00 -15.08
N THR A 361 12.68 -3.21 -15.96
CA THR A 361 12.73 -1.74 -15.89
C THR A 361 12.15 -1.20 -14.58
N ALA A 362 11.01 -1.73 -14.13
CA ALA A 362 10.42 -1.34 -12.84
C ALA A 362 11.35 -1.64 -11.66
N PHE A 363 12.08 -2.76 -11.71
CA PHE A 363 13.08 -3.13 -10.71
C PHE A 363 14.32 -2.24 -10.76
N GLN A 364 14.71 -1.78 -11.94
CA GLN A 364 15.74 -0.75 -12.08
C GLN A 364 15.28 0.57 -11.45
N PHE A 365 14.07 1.05 -11.72
CA PHE A 365 13.58 2.30 -11.10
C PHE A 365 13.43 2.22 -9.58
N ASN A 366 13.10 1.04 -9.05
CA ASN A 366 13.00 0.82 -7.61
C ASN A 366 14.34 0.49 -6.93
N GLY A 367 15.44 0.38 -7.69
CA GLY A 367 16.76 0.08 -7.16
C GLY A 367 16.98 -1.39 -6.77
N TYR A 368 16.12 -2.30 -7.25
CA TYR A 368 16.30 -3.74 -7.09
C TYR A 368 17.30 -4.33 -8.09
N LEU A 369 17.51 -3.64 -9.20
CA LEU A 369 18.55 -3.95 -10.18
C LEU A 369 19.31 -2.66 -10.52
N PRO A 370 20.60 -2.70 -10.90
CA PRO A 370 21.33 -1.53 -11.34
C PRO A 370 20.77 -1.02 -12.67
N LEU A 371 20.79 0.30 -12.90
CA LEU A 371 20.35 0.88 -14.19
C LEU A 371 21.14 0.32 -15.39
N LYS A 372 22.41 -0.05 -15.18
CA LYS A 372 23.29 -0.60 -16.22
C LYS A 372 23.04 -2.08 -16.54
N ALA A 373 22.28 -2.80 -15.71
CA ALA A 373 22.03 -4.22 -15.92
C ALA A 373 21.16 -4.42 -17.17
N LYS A 374 21.66 -5.23 -18.12
CA LYS A 374 20.97 -5.52 -19.37
C LYS A 374 20.08 -6.74 -19.21
N PHE A 375 18.87 -6.67 -19.78
CA PHE A 375 18.01 -7.83 -19.87
C PHE A 375 18.70 -8.92 -20.73
N PRO A 376 18.77 -10.20 -20.30
CA PRO A 376 19.53 -11.20 -21.03
C PRO A 376 18.94 -11.53 -22.41
N ASP A 377 19.80 -11.65 -23.42
CA ASP A 377 19.39 -11.83 -24.83
C ASP A 377 18.84 -13.24 -25.13
N ASN A 378 19.21 -14.24 -24.34
CA ASN A 378 18.85 -15.65 -24.53
C ASN A 378 17.48 -16.05 -23.94
N VAL A 379 16.68 -15.08 -23.48
CA VAL A 379 15.41 -15.33 -22.82
C VAL A 379 14.28 -15.42 -23.84
N GLU A 380 13.72 -16.61 -24.01
CA GLU A 380 12.61 -16.88 -24.92
C GLU A 380 11.23 -16.70 -24.23
N SER A 381 10.29 -16.07 -24.93
CA SER A 381 8.95 -15.77 -24.39
C SER A 381 8.14 -17.02 -24.00
N GLN A 382 8.27 -18.12 -24.74
CA GLN A 382 7.46 -19.34 -24.56
C GLN A 382 7.82 -20.09 -23.28
N ARG A 383 9.11 -20.07 -22.91
CA ARG A 383 9.66 -20.75 -21.73
C ARG A 383 9.59 -19.92 -20.45
N LEU A 384 9.07 -18.69 -20.55
CA LEU A 384 9.02 -17.78 -19.43
C LEU A 384 7.86 -18.10 -18.46
N SER A 385 8.22 -18.25 -17.19
CA SER A 385 7.32 -18.43 -16.05
C SER A 385 7.72 -17.47 -14.94
N ALA A 386 6.83 -17.21 -13.98
CA ALA A 386 7.15 -16.39 -12.81
C ALA A 386 8.39 -16.94 -12.08
N SER A 387 8.44 -18.26 -11.85
CA SER A 387 9.55 -18.91 -11.14
C SER A 387 10.88 -18.91 -11.91
N SER A 388 10.86 -19.07 -13.24
CA SER A 388 12.09 -18.97 -14.05
C SER A 388 12.59 -17.54 -14.13
N PHE A 389 11.68 -16.56 -14.22
CA PHE A 389 12.05 -15.15 -14.22
C PHE A 389 12.55 -14.66 -12.85
N TYR A 390 11.94 -15.10 -11.75
CA TYR A 390 12.41 -14.80 -10.39
C TYR A 390 13.85 -15.26 -10.17
N ARG A 391 14.20 -16.49 -10.59
CA ARG A 391 15.58 -16.99 -10.51
C ARG A 391 16.55 -16.13 -11.30
N LEU A 392 16.17 -15.71 -12.50
CA LEU A 392 16.97 -14.82 -13.33
C LEU A 392 17.26 -13.48 -12.62
N ILE A 393 16.24 -12.89 -11.97
CA ILE A 393 16.43 -11.65 -11.19
C ILE A 393 17.37 -11.87 -10.01
N LEU A 394 17.24 -12.98 -9.27
CA LEU A 394 18.16 -13.28 -8.17
C LEU A 394 19.59 -13.50 -8.64
N ASP A 395 19.79 -14.19 -9.76
CA ASP A 395 21.13 -14.42 -10.31
C ASP A 395 21.78 -13.13 -10.79
N GLU A 396 21.01 -12.20 -11.35
CA GLU A 396 21.52 -10.86 -11.65
C GLU A 396 21.86 -10.11 -10.36
N ARG A 397 21.02 -10.21 -9.32
CA ARG A 397 21.26 -9.56 -8.03
C ARG A 397 22.52 -10.02 -7.34
N LYS A 398 22.88 -11.29 -7.43
CA LYS A 398 24.14 -11.83 -6.87
C LYS A 398 25.38 -11.18 -7.48
N LYS A 399 25.30 -10.63 -8.69
CA LYS A 399 26.40 -9.92 -9.35
C LYS A 399 26.54 -8.47 -8.86
N ILE A 400 25.55 -7.96 -8.13
CA ILE A 400 25.50 -6.57 -7.71
C ILE A 400 26.33 -6.39 -6.44
N ASN A 401 27.27 -5.46 -6.49
CA ASN A 401 27.94 -4.91 -5.31
C ASN A 401 27.52 -3.45 -5.12
N THR A 402 26.26 -3.21 -4.74
CA THR A 402 25.70 -1.86 -4.51
C THR A 402 25.41 -1.66 -3.05
N THR A 403 25.82 -0.51 -2.53
CA THR A 403 25.51 -0.08 -1.16
C THR A 403 24.05 0.41 -1.04
N LYS A 404 23.58 0.61 0.20
CA LYS A 404 22.28 1.24 0.47
C LYS A 404 22.19 2.64 -0.13
N GLU A 405 23.30 3.37 -0.06
CA GLU A 405 23.46 4.73 -0.57
C GLU A 405 23.36 4.76 -2.09
N ASP A 406 23.94 3.78 -2.79
CA ASP A 406 23.83 3.66 -4.25
C ASP A 406 22.40 3.43 -4.69
N ILE A 407 21.68 2.53 -4.00
CA ILE A 407 20.26 2.23 -4.26
C ILE A 407 19.42 3.49 -4.05
N LYS A 408 19.64 4.23 -2.95
CA LYS A 408 18.96 5.49 -2.68
C LYS A 408 19.24 6.50 -3.79
N ARG A 409 20.50 6.68 -4.18
CA ARG A 409 20.91 7.61 -5.24
C ARG A 409 20.26 7.25 -6.57
N GLN A 410 20.21 5.96 -6.92
CA GLN A 410 19.57 5.48 -8.14
C GLN A 410 18.06 5.75 -8.17
N ARG A 411 17.36 5.51 -7.06
CA ARG A 411 15.92 5.78 -6.94
C ARG A 411 15.63 7.27 -7.09
N ILE A 412 16.40 8.12 -6.41
CA ILE A 412 16.30 9.58 -6.52
C ILE A 412 16.63 10.03 -7.95
N GLY A 413 17.66 9.47 -8.59
CA GLY A 413 18.02 9.79 -9.97
C GLY A 413 16.91 9.43 -10.97
N SER A 414 16.30 8.25 -10.81
CA SER A 414 15.17 7.82 -11.66
C SER A 414 13.96 8.74 -11.48
N LEU A 415 13.66 9.12 -10.23
CA LEU A 415 12.62 10.09 -9.90
C LEU A 415 12.92 11.45 -10.54
N LYS A 416 14.13 11.99 -10.33
CA LYS A 416 14.58 13.27 -10.89
C LYS A 416 14.42 13.30 -12.41
N ASN A 417 14.87 12.27 -13.11
CA ASN A 417 14.73 12.16 -14.56
C ASN A 417 13.27 12.20 -15.03
N ALA A 418 12.36 11.60 -14.27
CA ALA A 418 10.94 11.66 -14.57
C ALA A 418 10.37 13.08 -14.41
N TYR A 419 10.73 13.78 -13.32
CA TYR A 419 10.25 15.14 -13.02
C TYR A 419 10.92 16.23 -13.88
N LEU A 420 12.14 16.01 -14.36
CA LEU A 420 12.83 16.90 -15.32
C LEU A 420 12.10 17.03 -16.66
N ASN A 421 11.27 16.05 -17.01
CA ASN A 421 10.47 16.06 -18.23
C ASN A 421 9.09 16.72 -18.06
N LEU A 422 8.80 17.31 -16.90
CA LEU A 422 7.55 18.03 -16.65
C LEU A 422 7.72 19.52 -16.92
N SER A 423 6.66 20.18 -17.38
CA SER A 423 6.66 21.63 -17.54
C SER A 423 6.60 22.35 -16.19
N LYS A 424 6.99 23.63 -16.19
CA LYS A 424 6.84 24.52 -15.02
C LYS A 424 5.40 24.53 -14.48
N ASP A 425 4.42 24.62 -15.38
CA ASP A 425 2.99 24.63 -15.03
C ASP A 425 2.53 23.31 -14.42
N GLN A 426 3.05 22.18 -14.90
CA GLN A 426 2.75 20.87 -14.31
C GLN A 426 3.28 20.78 -12.89
N ILE A 427 4.53 21.19 -12.65
CA ILE A 427 5.12 21.20 -11.31
C ILE A 427 4.34 22.14 -10.38
N TRP A 428 4.03 23.35 -10.83
CA TRP A 428 3.26 24.32 -10.05
C TRP A 428 1.85 23.79 -9.71
N SER A 429 1.17 23.18 -10.67
CA SER A 429 -0.16 22.59 -10.46
C SER A 429 -0.13 21.41 -9.50
N LEU A 430 0.92 20.58 -9.55
CA LEU A 430 1.11 19.49 -8.58
C LEU A 430 1.33 20.04 -7.16
N LYS A 431 2.16 21.07 -7.00
CA LYS A 431 2.38 21.74 -5.71
C LYS A 431 1.05 22.20 -5.12
N HIS A 432 0.26 22.91 -5.91
CA HIS A 432 -1.06 23.36 -5.49
C HIS A 432 -1.99 22.20 -5.13
N LEU A 433 -2.02 21.14 -5.94
CA LEU A 433 -2.89 20.00 -5.73
C LEU A 433 -2.58 19.22 -4.44
N TYR A 434 -1.29 19.06 -4.10
CA TYR A 434 -0.85 18.33 -2.91
C TYR A 434 -0.44 19.26 -1.75
N HIS A 435 -0.77 20.55 -1.80
CA HIS A 435 -0.32 21.54 -0.82
C HIS A 435 -0.62 21.13 0.62
N LYS A 436 -1.84 20.61 0.87
CA LYS A 436 -2.25 20.10 2.19
C LYS A 436 -1.40 18.91 2.65
N ASP A 437 -1.00 18.02 1.75
CA ASP A 437 -0.13 16.90 2.09
C ASP A 437 1.27 17.39 2.49
N PHE A 438 1.81 18.39 1.79
CA PHE A 438 3.12 18.98 2.13
C PHE A 438 3.10 19.62 3.52
N GLU A 439 2.09 20.44 3.79
CA GLU A 439 1.94 21.14 5.07
C GLU A 439 1.64 20.16 6.22
N ALA A 440 0.56 19.38 6.11
CA ALA A 440 0.06 18.53 7.20
C ALA A 440 1.06 17.45 7.62
N PHE A 441 1.77 16.87 6.65
CA PHE A 441 2.71 15.77 6.90
C PHE A 441 4.18 16.21 6.93
N GLY A 442 4.47 17.51 6.78
CA GLY A 442 5.83 18.05 6.84
C GLY A 442 6.72 17.44 5.76
N TYR A 443 6.31 17.55 4.50
CA TYR A 443 7.14 17.23 3.34
C TYR A 443 7.61 18.51 2.68
N ASP A 444 8.85 18.50 2.19
CA ASP A 444 9.37 19.59 1.36
C ASP A 444 8.62 19.65 0.01
N GLU A 445 8.08 20.81 -0.29
CA GLU A 445 7.38 21.13 -1.53
C GLU A 445 8.37 21.41 -2.69
N ASN A 446 9.61 21.78 -2.38
CA ASN A 446 10.67 22.18 -3.32
C ASN A 446 11.97 21.36 -3.17
N PRO A 447 11.93 20.02 -3.15
CA PRO A 447 13.12 19.20 -2.96
C PRO A 447 14.08 19.27 -4.15
N ASP A 448 15.38 19.05 -3.90
CA ASP A 448 16.50 19.15 -4.86
C ASP A 448 16.40 18.26 -6.13
N TYR A 449 15.47 17.31 -6.15
CA TYR A 449 15.19 16.47 -7.32
C TYR A 449 14.13 17.04 -8.26
N LEU A 450 13.49 18.16 -7.92
CA LEU A 450 12.66 18.90 -8.87
C LEU A 450 13.52 19.86 -9.71
N PRO A 451 13.03 20.27 -10.89
CA PRO A 451 13.69 21.33 -11.66
C PRO A 451 13.59 22.67 -10.92
N SER A 452 14.66 23.46 -10.97
CA SER A 452 14.67 24.86 -10.50
C SER A 452 14.07 25.75 -11.58
N TYR A 453 12.87 26.28 -11.35
CA TYR A 453 12.15 27.17 -12.28
C TYR A 453 11.74 28.50 -11.65
#